data_AF-A0A6M0KZG4-F1
#
_entry.id   AF-A0A6M0KZG4-F1
#
_cell.length_a   1.000
_cell.length_b   1.000
_cell.length_c   1.000
_cell.angle_alpha   90.00
_cell.angle_beta   90.00
_cell.angle_gamma   90.00
#
_symmetry.space_group_name_H-M   'P 1'
#
loop_
_entity.id
_entity.type
_entity.pdbx_description
1 polymer ?
#
loop_
_entity_poly.entity_id
_entity_poly.type
_entity_poly.pdbx_seq_one_letter_code
_entity_poly.pdbx_strand_id
1 'polypeptide(L)'
;MIEVTLADLRNSSTFFKTNQVVHIVNGRKREGMGYFVPNVLKEKFEIFLEALEREEKRKLLKRVADASAKDIVGDGAVDDGIK
;
A
#
# COMPACT_ATOMS: atom_id res chain seq x y z
N MET A 1 -4.28 5.69 -18.93
CA MET A 1 -3.75 6.40 -17.75
C MET A 1 -3.44 7.82 -18.20
N ILE A 2 -4.04 8.82 -17.57
CA ILE A 2 -3.92 10.22 -18.01
C ILE A 2 -2.77 10.84 -17.22
N GLU A 3 -1.82 11.46 -17.90
CA GLU A 3 -0.73 12.22 -17.26
C GLU A 3 -1.09 13.70 -17.25
N VAL A 4 -0.97 14.34 -16.10
CA VAL A 4 -1.35 15.74 -15.94
C VAL A 4 -0.31 16.48 -15.13
N THR A 5 -0.02 17.72 -15.53
CA THR A 5 0.94 18.57 -14.83
C THR A 5 0.28 19.43 -13.76
N LEU A 6 1.08 19.96 -12.84
CA LEU A 6 0.62 20.96 -11.86
C LEU A 6 0.01 22.22 -12.49
N ALA A 7 0.42 22.57 -13.71
CA ALA A 7 -0.13 23.72 -14.42
C ALA A 7 -1.59 23.48 -14.84
N ASP A 8 -1.91 22.25 -15.25
CA ASP A 8 -3.25 21.85 -15.67
C ASP A 8 -4.21 21.75 -14.47
N LEU A 9 -3.70 21.36 -13.30
CA LEU A 9 -4.42 21.39 -12.02
C LEU A 9 -4.88 22.81 -11.63
N ARG A 10 -4.15 23.84 -12.03
CA ARG A 10 -4.43 25.24 -11.67
C ARG A 10 -5.59 25.86 -12.47
N ASN A 11 -5.96 25.30 -13.62
CA ASN A 11 -6.97 25.85 -14.55
C ASN A 11 -8.33 25.09 -14.51
N SER A 12 -8.69 24.47 -13.39
CA SER A 12 -9.36 23.16 -13.35
C SER A 12 -10.90 23.10 -13.23
N SER A 13 -11.66 23.72 -14.12
CA SER A 13 -13.11 23.43 -14.19
C SER A 13 -13.43 22.01 -14.72
N THR A 14 -12.50 21.40 -15.47
CA THR A 14 -12.64 20.08 -16.12
C THR A 14 -11.80 18.97 -15.47
N PHE A 15 -10.68 19.30 -14.80
CA PHE A 15 -9.78 18.29 -14.23
C PHE A 15 -10.48 17.38 -13.20
N PHE A 16 -11.26 17.97 -12.30
CA PHE A 16 -11.96 17.22 -11.24
C PHE A 16 -13.15 16.39 -11.75
N LYS A 17 -13.53 16.51 -13.04
CA LYS A 17 -14.65 15.79 -13.65
C LYS A 17 -14.22 14.53 -14.42
N THR A 18 -12.97 14.10 -14.25
CA THR A 18 -12.48 12.86 -14.86
C THR A 18 -13.02 11.62 -14.15
N ASN A 19 -13.29 10.56 -14.91
CA ASN A 19 -13.73 9.26 -14.38
C ASN A 19 -12.56 8.26 -14.26
N GLN A 20 -11.33 8.71 -14.49
CA GLN A 20 -10.13 7.87 -14.50
C GLN A 20 -9.10 8.36 -13.50
N VAL A 21 -8.28 7.42 -12.98
CA VAL A 21 -7.11 7.76 -12.15
C VAL A 21 -6.10 8.55 -12.99
N VAL A 22 -5.64 9.66 -12.44
CA VAL A 22 -4.73 10.59 -13.10
C VAL A 22 -3.36 10.55 -12.43
N HIS A 23 -2.30 10.44 -13.22
CA HIS A 23 -0.93 10.55 -12.75
C HIS A 23 -0.50 12.01 -12.77
N ILE A 24 -0.10 12.52 -11.62
CA ILE A 24 0.38 13.88 -11.47
C ILE A 24 1.90 13.89 -11.65
N VAL A 25 2.35 14.60 -12.67
CA VAL A 25 3.77 14.71 -13.02
C VAL A 25 4.27 16.13 -12.84
N ASN A 26 5.49 16.27 -12.34
CA ASN A 26 6.19 17.55 -12.34
C ASN A 26 6.73 17.82 -13.74
N GLY A 27 6.07 18.68 -14.50
CA GLY A 27 6.47 18.99 -15.88
C GLY A 27 7.91 19.52 -16.03
N ARG A 28 8.51 20.07 -14.96
CA ARG A 28 9.89 20.59 -14.98
C ARG A 28 10.94 19.54 -14.61
N LYS A 29 10.65 18.70 -13.63
CA LYS A 29 11.59 17.68 -13.13
C LYS A 29 11.39 16.29 -13.73
N ARG A 30 10.30 16.07 -14.48
CA ARG A 30 9.86 14.75 -14.98
C ARG A 30 9.75 13.69 -13.88
N GLU A 31 9.49 14.13 -12.65
CA GLU A 31 9.26 13.28 -11.50
C GLU A 31 7.76 13.08 -11.31
N GLY A 32 7.34 11.83 -11.08
CA GLY A 32 5.98 11.50 -10.67
C GLY A 32 5.76 11.97 -9.23
N MET A 33 4.72 12.78 -9.00
CA MET A 33 4.38 13.28 -7.67
C MET A 33 3.32 12.44 -6.97
N GLY A 34 2.50 11.73 -7.74
CA GLY A 34 1.48 10.86 -7.19
C GLY A 34 0.28 10.71 -8.11
N TYR A 35 -0.83 10.25 -7.53
CA TYR A 35 -2.04 9.91 -8.28
C TYR A 35 -3.24 10.63 -7.69
N PHE A 36 -4.12 11.11 -8.56
CA PHE A 36 -5.44 11.60 -8.19
C PHE A 36 -6.48 10.53 -8.51
N VAL A 37 -7.28 10.17 -7.50
CA VAL A 37 -8.40 9.23 -7.62
C VAL A 37 -9.70 10.05 -7.60
N PRO A 38 -10.48 10.02 -8.69
CA PRO A 38 -11.77 10.70 -8.73
C PRO A 38 -12.78 10.14 -7.73
N ASN A 39 -13.66 11.01 -7.24
CA ASN A 39 -14.67 10.63 -6.24
C ASN A 39 -15.63 9.53 -6.75
N VAL A 40 -15.88 9.47 -8.07
CA VAL A 40 -16.69 8.41 -8.68
C VAL A 40 -16.10 7.01 -8.52
N LEU A 41 -14.80 6.90 -8.24
CA LEU A 41 -14.12 5.63 -8.00
C LEU A 41 -13.95 5.32 -6.50
N LYS A 42 -14.33 6.25 -5.61
CA LYS A 42 -14.07 6.16 -4.17
C LYS A 42 -14.48 4.81 -3.57
N GLU A 43 -15.74 4.41 -3.75
CA GLU A 43 -16.27 3.17 -3.16
C GLU A 43 -15.51 1.92 -3.63
N LYS A 44 -15.20 1.84 -4.93
CA LYS A 44 -14.43 0.73 -5.50
C LYS A 44 -13.00 0.72 -4.97
N PHE A 45 -12.41 1.90 -4.81
CA PHE A 45 -11.05 2.06 -4.33
C PHE A 45 -10.92 1.72 -2.84
N GLU A 46 -11.90 2.09 -2.01
CA GLU A 46 -11.94 1.73 -0.58
C GLU A 46 -12.03 0.22 -0.38
N ILE A 47 -12.92 -0.47 -1.11
CA ILE A 47 -13.02 -1.94 -1.08
C ILE A 47 -11.68 -2.59 -1.50
N PHE A 48 -11.05 -2.05 -2.53
CA PHE A 48 -9.75 -2.53 -2.99
C PHE A 48 -8.65 -2.32 -1.94
N LEU A 49 -8.58 -1.16 -1.31
CA LEU A 49 -7.61 -0.85 -0.26
C LEU A 49 -7.77 -1.76 0.95
N GLU A 50 -9.01 -2.02 1.38
CA GLU A 50 -9.28 -2.98 2.46
C GLU A 50 -8.83 -4.40 2.11
N ALA A 51 -9.06 -4.83 0.88
CA ALA A 51 -8.61 -6.14 0.41
C ALA A 51 -7.08 -6.24 0.41
N LEU A 52 -6.39 -5.18 -0.04
CA LEU A 52 -4.93 -5.08 -0.06
C LEU A 52 -4.35 -5.17 1.35
N GLU A 53 -4.88 -4.39 2.29
CA GLU A 53 -4.44 -4.44 3.70
C GLU A 53 -4.63 -5.83 4.31
N ARG A 54 -5.77 -6.47 4.05
CA ARG A 54 -6.04 -7.83 4.54
C ARG A 54 -5.03 -8.83 3.97
N GLU A 55 -4.66 -8.70 2.70
CA GLU A 55 -3.66 -9.56 2.08
C GLU A 55 -2.27 -9.35 2.69
N GLU A 56 -1.86 -8.10 2.92
CA GLU A 56 -0.59 -7.76 3.56
C GLU A 56 -0.52 -8.30 4.99
N LYS A 57 -1.59 -8.10 5.78
CA LYS A 57 -1.69 -8.65 7.14
C LYS A 57 -1.59 -10.18 7.14
N ARG A 58 -2.26 -10.85 6.20
CA ARG A 58 -2.14 -12.32 6.05
C ARG A 58 -0.72 -12.75 5.69
N LYS A 59 -0.05 -12.04 4.78
CA LYS A 59 1.35 -12.32 4.42
C LYS A 59 2.29 -12.13 5.61
N LEU A 60 2.08 -11.08 6.41
CA LEU A 60 2.84 -10.84 7.62
C LEU A 60 2.63 -11.96 8.65
N LEU A 61 1.37 -12.30 8.95
CA LEU A 61 1.03 -13.37 9.89
C LEU A 61 1.60 -14.72 9.45
N LYS A 62 1.57 -15.02 8.15
CA LYS A 62 2.21 -16.23 7.61
C LYS A 62 3.72 -16.23 7.86
N ARG A 63 4.41 -15.11 7.58
CA ARG A 63 5.86 -15.00 7.87
C ARG A 63 6.16 -15.17 9.36
N VAL A 64 5.34 -14.58 10.23
CA VAL A 64 5.50 -14.72 11.69
C VAL A 64 5.29 -16.17 12.11
N ALA A 65 4.22 -16.83 11.65
CA ALA A 65 3.95 -18.23 11.95
C ALA A 65 5.07 -19.16 11.45
N ASP A 66 5.56 -18.92 10.22
CA ASP A 66 6.68 -19.68 9.65
C ASP A 66 7.99 -19.46 10.44
N ALA A 67 8.19 -18.27 11.00
CA ALA A 67 9.34 -17.97 11.87
C ALA A 67 9.18 -18.61 13.26
N SER A 68 8.01 -18.49 13.89
CA SER A 68 7.70 -19.12 15.18
C SER A 68 7.70 -20.64 15.12
N ALA A 69 7.32 -21.25 14.00
CA ALA A 69 7.44 -22.70 13.80
C ALA A 69 8.89 -23.17 13.62
N LYS A 70 9.78 -22.28 13.16
CA LYS A 70 11.23 -22.53 13.09
C LYS A 70 11.94 -22.26 14.41
N ASP A 71 11.39 -21.39 15.25
CA ASP A 71 11.65 -21.37 16.70
C ASP A 71 11.01 -22.61 17.32
N ILE A 72 11.58 -23.77 17.00
CA ILE A 72 11.51 -24.90 17.90
C ILE A 72 12.19 -24.38 19.17
N VAL A 73 11.40 -24.07 20.20
CA VAL A 73 11.90 -24.17 21.57
C VAL A 73 12.35 -25.62 21.69
N GLY A 74 13.61 -25.85 21.37
CA GLY A 74 14.32 -27.08 21.66
C GLY A 74 14.34 -27.18 23.18
N ASP A 75 13.35 -27.92 23.67
CA ASP A 75 13.28 -28.50 24.99
C ASP A 75 14.63 -29.15 25.33
N GLY A 76 15.47 -28.47 26.11
CA GLY A 76 16.74 -29.03 26.60
C GLY A 76 17.91 -28.05 26.69
N ALA A 77 17.97 -27.26 27.77
CA ALA A 77 19.21 -26.91 28.48
C ALA A 77 18.88 -26.00 29.69
N VAL A 78 18.16 -26.54 30.67
CA VAL A 78 18.30 -26.06 32.06
C VAL A 78 18.61 -27.28 32.90
N ASP A 79 19.86 -27.75 32.81
CA ASP A 79 20.46 -28.57 33.85
C ASP A 79 21.22 -27.61 34.77
N ASP A 80 20.47 -26.77 35.50
CA ASP A 80 21.02 -26.08 36.66
C ASP A 80 21.20 -27.15 37.75
N GLY A 81 22.38 -27.74 37.72
CA GLY A 81 22.77 -28.85 38.57
C GLY A 81 22.56 -28.54 40.05
N ILE A 82 21.58 -29.23 40.65
CA ILE A 82 21.54 -29.48 42.08
C ILE A 82 21.98 -30.93 42.27
N LYS A 83 23.19 -31.10 42.80
CA LYS A 83 23.62 -32.31 43.50
C LYS A 83 23.96 -31.93 44.94
#